data_AF-A0AAQ4D502-F1
#
_entry.id   AF-A0AAQ4D502-F1
#
_cell.length_a   1.000
_cell.length_b   1.000
_cell.length_c   1.000
_cell.angle_alpha   90.00
_cell.angle_beta   90.00
_cell.angle_gamma   90.00
#
_symmetry.space_group_name_H-M   'P 1'
#
loop_
_entity.id
_entity.type
_entity.pdbx_description
1 polymer ?
#
loop_
_entity_poly.entity_id
_entity_poly.type
_entity_poly.pdbx_seq_one_letter_code
_entity_poly.pdbx_strand_id
1 'polypeptide(L)'
;MFRMLTDVSVYRFQDGKFEDLFEALIESDLGYGDYFDHVASGYALKDKPNVFFVTYEELKMDTRSTLLRLAHFLGEKYGRALEEDEQMLQNVLEYSKAENMREVVVIELGGSEIPE
;
A
#
# COMPACT_ATOMS: atom_id res chain seq x y z
N MET A 1 -8.44 1.28 -3.78
CA MET A 1 -8.50 1.64 -5.21
C MET A 1 -9.86 2.24 -5.57
N PHE A 2 -10.95 1.47 -5.67
CA PHE A 2 -12.28 2.01 -6.04
C PHE A 2 -12.70 3.26 -5.22
N ARG A 3 -12.69 3.15 -3.89
CA ARG A 3 -13.01 4.29 -3.00
C ARG A 3 -12.08 5.51 -3.19
N MET A 4 -10.80 5.28 -3.52
CA MET A 4 -9.88 6.39 -3.78
C MET A 4 -10.23 7.10 -5.10
N LEU A 5 -10.62 6.34 -6.13
CA LEU A 5 -11.01 6.89 -7.43
C LEU A 5 -12.33 7.66 -7.35
N THR A 6 -13.28 7.19 -6.54
CA THR A 6 -14.57 7.90 -6.32
C THR A 6 -14.42 9.12 -5.41
N ASP A 7 -13.56 9.06 -4.40
CA ASP A 7 -13.44 10.11 -3.38
C ASP A 7 -12.47 11.22 -3.81
N VAL A 8 -11.47 10.92 -4.67
CA VAL A 8 -10.47 11.90 -5.13
C VAL A 8 -10.85 12.45 -6.50
N SER A 9 -11.22 13.74 -6.53
CA SER A 9 -11.79 14.40 -7.71
C SER A 9 -10.88 14.45 -8.94
N VAL A 10 -9.56 14.33 -8.76
CA VAL A 10 -8.56 14.30 -9.83
C VAL A 10 -8.79 13.13 -10.80
N TYR A 11 -9.34 12.01 -10.33
CA TYR A 11 -9.60 10.84 -11.17
C TYR A 11 -10.91 10.92 -11.95
N ARG A 12 -11.75 11.95 -11.71
CA ARG A 12 -13.03 12.17 -12.41
C ARG A 12 -13.93 10.92 -12.48
N PHE A 13 -13.92 10.12 -11.42
CA PHE A 13 -14.62 8.83 -11.35
C PHE A 13 -15.68 8.80 -10.23
N GLN A 14 -16.18 9.95 -9.80
CA GLN A 14 -17.10 10.07 -8.66
C GLN A 14 -18.41 9.30 -8.85
N ASP A 15 -18.91 9.26 -10.09
CA ASP A 15 -20.15 8.56 -10.47
C ASP A 15 -19.89 7.20 -11.16
N GLY A 16 -18.63 6.76 -11.22
CA GLY A 16 -18.23 5.51 -11.87
C GLY A 16 -18.68 4.28 -11.09
N LYS A 17 -19.11 3.23 -11.80
CA LYS A 17 -19.49 1.96 -11.18
C LYS A 17 -18.27 1.07 -11.03
N PHE A 18 -18.41 0.03 -10.21
CA PHE A 18 -17.34 -0.93 -10.03
C PHE A 18 -17.02 -1.68 -11.32
N GLU A 19 -18.04 -1.96 -12.13
CA GLU A 19 -17.89 -2.62 -13.43
C GLU A 19 -17.02 -1.81 -14.37
N ASP A 20 -17.22 -0.49 -14.44
CA ASP A 20 -16.42 0.41 -15.27
C ASP A 20 -14.94 0.40 -14.83
N LEU A 21 -14.69 0.37 -13.51
CA LEU A 21 -13.33 0.25 -12.97
C LEU A 21 -12.71 -1.11 -13.33
N PHE A 22 -13.50 -2.18 -13.23
CA PHE A 22 -13.00 -3.52 -13.50
C PHE A 22 -12.61 -3.66 -14.97
N GLU A 23 -13.44 -3.17 -15.89
CA GLU A 23 -13.12 -3.13 -17.33
C GLU A 23 -11.84 -2.33 -17.58
N ALA A 24 -11.74 -1.12 -17.04
CA ALA A 24 -10.55 -0.28 -17.17
C ALA A 24 -9.29 -0.95 -16.57
N LEU A 25 -9.42 -1.70 -15.47
CA LEU A 25 -8.30 -2.44 -14.88
C LEU A 25 -7.81 -3.55 -15.80
N ILE A 26 -8.73 -4.32 -16.40
CA ILE A 26 -8.40 -5.42 -17.31
C ILE A 26 -7.83 -4.89 -18.63
N GLU A 27 -8.32 -3.75 -19.10
CA GLU A 27 -7.82 -3.07 -20.30
C GLU A 27 -6.55 -2.24 -20.03
N SER A 28 -6.08 -2.18 -18.78
CA SER A 28 -4.92 -1.39 -18.34
C SER A 28 -5.04 0.12 -18.54
N ASP A 29 -6.27 0.64 -18.58
CA ASP A 29 -6.60 2.05 -18.83
C ASP A 29 -6.69 2.89 -17.55
N LEU A 30 -5.91 2.52 -16.52
CA LEU A 30 -5.87 3.23 -15.23
C LEU A 30 -4.67 4.17 -15.07
N GLY A 31 -3.88 4.37 -16.13
CA GLY A 31 -2.76 5.32 -16.16
C GLY A 31 -1.49 4.87 -15.42
N TYR A 32 -1.50 3.70 -14.77
CA TYR A 32 -0.35 3.14 -14.04
C TYR A 32 0.28 1.92 -14.74
N GLY A 33 -0.16 1.62 -15.97
CA GLY A 33 0.25 0.44 -16.74
C GLY A 33 -0.56 -0.81 -16.39
N ASP A 34 -0.21 -1.92 -17.03
CA ASP A 34 -0.83 -3.22 -16.78
C ASP A 34 -0.47 -3.73 -15.39
N TYR A 35 -1.50 -4.10 -14.62
CA TYR A 35 -1.35 -4.55 -13.24
C TYR A 35 -0.52 -5.83 -13.14
N PHE A 36 -0.73 -6.79 -14.04
CA PHE A 36 -0.04 -8.08 -13.99
C PHE A 36 1.42 -7.94 -14.38
N ASP A 37 1.72 -7.13 -15.39
CA ASP A 37 3.10 -6.79 -15.79
C ASP A 37 3.83 -6.06 -14.64
N HIS A 38 3.16 -5.12 -13.97
CA HIS A 38 3.72 -4.46 -12.79
C HIS A 38 4.03 -5.46 -11.67
N VAL A 39 3.11 -6.36 -11.32
CA VAL A 39 3.34 -7.36 -10.27
C VAL A 39 4.44 -8.35 -10.69
N ALA A 40 4.42 -8.83 -11.92
CA ALA A 40 5.39 -9.79 -12.45
C ALA A 40 6.81 -9.21 -12.47
N SER A 41 6.97 -7.95 -12.88
CA SER A 41 8.27 -7.29 -12.91
C SER A 41 8.86 -7.11 -11.50
N GLY A 42 8.04 -6.75 -10.51
CA GLY A 42 8.45 -6.73 -9.10
C GLY A 42 8.81 -8.11 -8.57
N TYR A 43 7.98 -9.12 -8.87
CA TYR A 43 8.19 -10.51 -8.44
C TYR A 43 9.48 -11.11 -9.01
N ALA A 44 9.86 -10.76 -10.24
CA ALA A 44 11.12 -11.17 -10.85
C ALA A 44 12.36 -10.69 -10.07
N LEU A 45 12.22 -9.65 -9.25
CA LEU A 45 13.29 -9.07 -8.43
C LEU A 45 13.22 -9.49 -6.96
N LYS A 46 12.30 -10.37 -6.56
CA LYS A 46 12.05 -10.70 -5.14
C LYS A 46 13.26 -11.22 -4.38
N ASP A 47 14.21 -11.85 -5.07
CA ASP A 47 15.42 -12.43 -4.46
C ASP A 47 16.60 -11.43 -4.40
N LYS A 48 16.39 -10.18 -4.83
CA LYS A 48 17.41 -9.13 -4.73
C LYS A 48 17.54 -8.68 -3.27
N PRO A 49 18.77 -8.47 -2.75
CA PRO A 49 18.99 -8.13 -1.34
C PRO A 49 18.39 -6.79 -0.90
N ASN A 50 18.07 -5.91 -1.86
CA ASN A 50 17.49 -4.59 -1.63
C ASN A 50 16.00 -4.52 -2.03
N VAL A 51 15.33 -5.66 -2.19
CA VAL A 51 13.90 -5.75 -2.49
C VAL A 51 13.21 -6.54 -1.38
N PHE A 52 12.26 -5.90 -0.70
CA PHE A 52 11.36 -6.57 0.23
C PHE A 52 10.03 -6.83 -0.48
N PHE A 53 9.87 -8.04 -1.00
CA PHE A 53 8.63 -8.44 -1.65
C PHE A 53 7.67 -9.05 -0.61
N VAL A 54 6.43 -8.56 -0.58
CA VAL A 54 5.38 -9.03 0.33
C VAL A 54 4.02 -8.85 -0.34
N THR A 55 3.06 -9.74 -0.04
CA THR A 55 1.68 -9.55 -0.48
C THR A 55 0.80 -8.99 0.64
N TYR A 56 -0.33 -8.41 0.26
CA TYR A 56 -1.31 -7.92 1.23
C TYR A 56 -1.86 -9.06 2.09
N GLU A 57 -2.08 -10.23 1.49
CA GLU A 57 -2.59 -11.43 2.17
C GLU A 57 -1.58 -11.95 3.20
N GLU A 58 -0.29 -11.98 2.87
CA GLU A 58 0.78 -12.36 3.81
C GLU A 58 0.82 -11.39 4.99
N LEU A 59 0.81 -10.07 4.71
CA LEU A 59 0.81 -9.03 5.73
C LEU A 59 -0.42 -9.12 6.65
N LYS A 60 -1.59 -9.42 6.10
CA LYS A 60 -2.84 -9.52 6.88
C LYS A 60 -2.92 -10.82 7.68
N MET A 61 -2.37 -11.91 7.14
CA MET A 61 -2.38 -13.23 7.79
C MET A 61 -1.47 -13.26 9.01
N ASP A 62 -0.25 -12.69 8.89
CA ASP A 62 0.69 -12.60 10.00
C ASP A 62 1.44 -11.26 9.95
N THR A 63 0.78 -10.22 10.46
CA THR A 63 1.33 -8.87 10.53
C THR A 63 2.58 -8.80 11.40
N ARG A 64 2.60 -9.53 12.53
CA ARG A 64 3.74 -9.50 13.47
C ARG A 64 5.00 -10.04 12.81
N SER A 65 4.94 -11.23 12.21
CA SER A 65 6.11 -11.83 11.56
C SER A 65 6.55 -11.02 10.34
N THR A 66 5.60 -10.52 9.54
CA THR A 66 5.90 -9.67 8.38
C THR A 66 6.62 -8.38 8.79
N LEU A 67 6.17 -7.75 9.89
CA LEU A 67 6.77 -6.53 10.43
C LEU A 67 8.17 -6.78 10.96
N LEU A 68 8.41 -7.86 11.71
CA LEU A 68 9.75 -8.22 12.17
C LEU A 68 10.69 -8.48 10.99
N ARG A 69 10.22 -9.21 9.96
CA ARG A 69 10.99 -9.44 8.74
C ARG A 69 11.34 -8.12 8.02
N LEU A 70 10.39 -7.18 7.94
CA LEU A 70 10.62 -5.85 7.38
C LEU A 70 11.64 -5.07 8.22
N ALA A 71 11.56 -5.14 9.56
CA ALA A 71 12.50 -4.46 10.44
C ALA A 71 13.93 -4.96 10.24
N HIS A 72 14.14 -6.29 10.17
CA HIS A 72 15.46 -6.86 9.83
C HIS A 72 15.93 -6.47 8.43
N PHE A 73 15.02 -6.44 7.45
CA PHE A 73 15.33 -5.99 6.10
C PHE A 73 15.84 -4.53 6.06
N LEU A 74 15.24 -3.64 6.86
CA LEU A 74 15.71 -2.25 7.02
C LEU A 74 17.03 -2.16 7.82
N GLY A 75 17.32 -3.16 8.64
CA GLY A 75 18.60 -3.37 9.30
C GLY A 75 18.48 -4.05 10.67
N GLU A 76 19.49 -4.84 11.03
CA GLU A 76 19.55 -5.65 12.26
C GLU A 76 19.26 -4.88 13.57
N LYS A 77 19.59 -3.59 13.62
CA LYS A 77 19.31 -2.75 14.79
C LYS A 77 17.81 -2.54 15.01
N TYR A 78 17.00 -2.52 13.95
CA TYR A 78 15.55 -2.31 14.04
C TYR A 78 14.85 -3.61 14.40
N GLY A 79 15.26 -4.74 13.80
CA GLY A 79 14.75 -6.06 14.16
C GLY A 79 14.95 -6.35 15.65
N ARG A 80 16.20 -6.24 16.13
CA ARG A 80 16.51 -6.45 17.55
C ARG A 80 15.79 -5.49 18.49
N ALA A 81 15.67 -4.21 18.13
CA ALA A 81 14.94 -3.26 18.97
C ALA A 81 13.49 -3.68 19.20
N LEU A 82 12.83 -4.26 18.19
CA LEU A 82 11.44 -4.73 18.31
C LEU A 82 11.33 -6.10 19.00
N GLU A 83 12.36 -6.94 18.91
CA GLU A 83 12.39 -8.22 19.64
C GLU A 83 12.70 -8.05 21.13
N GLU A 84 13.55 -7.07 21.48
CA GLU A 84 13.96 -6.78 22.86
C GLU A 84 12.94 -5.91 23.62
N ASP A 85 12.20 -5.05 22.92
CA ASP A 85 11.16 -4.18 23.48
C ASP A 85 9.76 -4.56 22.96
N GLU A 86 9.10 -5.47 23.68
CA GLU A 86 7.75 -5.91 23.34
C GLU A 86 6.74 -4.75 23.36
N GLN A 87 6.92 -3.73 24.22
CA GLN A 87 6.01 -2.58 24.24
C GLN A 87 6.16 -1.75 22.96
N MET A 88 7.39 -1.57 22.47
CA MET A 88 7.65 -0.92 21.19
C MET A 88 7.00 -1.69 20.05
N LEU A 89 7.15 -3.02 20.00
CA LEU A 89 6.51 -3.86 19.00
C LEU A 89 4.98 -3.72 19.02
N GLN A 90 4.36 -3.79 20.21
CA GLN A 90 2.92 -3.63 20.36
C GLN A 90 2.45 -2.24 19.89
N ASN A 91 3.22 -1.19 20.17
CA ASN A 91 2.89 0.16 19.69
C ASN A 91 2.90 0.23 18.17
N VAL A 92 3.92 -0.31 17.49
CA VAL A 92 3.97 -0.29 16.02
C VAL A 92 2.84 -1.10 15.42
N LEU A 93 2.53 -2.27 15.99
CA LEU A 93 1.40 -3.09 15.56
C LEU A 93 0.07 -2.34 15.71
N GLU A 94 -0.14 -1.68 16.85
CA GLU A 94 -1.34 -0.90 17.12
C GLU A 94 -1.47 0.25 16.12
N TYR A 95 -0.46 1.09 15.98
CA TYR A 95 -0.52 2.24 15.08
C TYR A 95 -0.64 1.85 13.60
N SER A 96 -0.15 0.67 13.20
CA SER A 96 -0.23 0.18 11.82
C SER A 96 -1.59 -0.42 11.44
N LYS A 97 -2.53 -0.55 12.39
CA LYS A 97 -3.89 -1.06 12.10
C LYS A 97 -4.63 -0.14 11.13
N ALA A 98 -5.45 -0.73 10.25
CA ALA A 98 -6.18 0.00 9.23
C ALA A 98 -7.12 1.05 9.84
N GLU A 99 -7.71 0.77 11.00
CA GLU A 99 -8.60 1.69 11.72
C GLU A 99 -7.85 2.95 12.15
N ASN A 100 -6.65 2.79 12.69
CA ASN A 100 -5.80 3.90 13.16
C ASN A 100 -5.19 4.69 11.99
N MET A 101 -4.83 4.00 10.89
CA MET A 101 -4.25 4.64 9.70
C MET A 101 -5.28 5.39 8.85
N ARG A 102 -6.57 5.02 8.88
CA ARG A 102 -7.63 5.68 8.10
C ARG A 102 -7.91 7.11 8.55
N GLU A 103 -7.62 7.45 9.81
CA GLU A 103 -7.78 8.81 10.34
C GLU A 103 -6.66 9.76 9.91
N VAL A 104 -5.52 9.22 9.48
CA VAL A 104 -4.31 10.01 9.15
C VAL A 104 -4.35 10.58 7.72
N VAL A 105 -5.19 10.04 6.84
CA VAL A 105 -5.29 10.46 5.43
C VAL A 105 -6.22 11.66 5.29
N VAL A 106 -5.71 12.86 5.61
CA VAL A 106 -6.32 14.13 5.20
C VAL A 106 -5.69 14.53 3.87
N ILE A 107 -6.34 14.20 2.75
CA ILE A 107 -5.93 14.67 1.43
C ILE A 107 -6.63 16.01 1.18
N GLU A 108 -6.01 17.12 1.59
CA GLU A 108 -6.38 18.46 1.11
C GLU A 108 -5.80 18.67 -0.29
N LEU A 109 -6.48 18.16 -1.32
CA LEU A 109 -6.24 18.58 -2.70
C LEU A 109 -7.04 19.85 -2.96
N GLY A 110 -6.57 20.95 -2.36
CA GLY A 110 -7.06 22.30 -2.63
C GLY A 110 -6.57 22.79 -4.00
N GLY A 111 -7.52 22.92 -4.93
CA GLY A 111 -7.54 23.86 -6.06
C GLY A 111 -6.22 24.12 -6.80
N SER A 112 -6.04 23.44 -7.93
CA SER A 112 -5.43 24.11 -9.09
C SER A 112 -6.30 23.82 -10.30
N GLU A 113 -7.08 24.82 -10.69
CA GLU A 113 -7.66 24.90 -12.03
C GLU A 113 -6.51 24.79 -13.03
N ILE A 114 -6.61 23.82 -13.95
CA ILE A 114 -5.73 23.72 -15.11
C ILE A 114 -6.29 24.73 -16.12
N PRO A 115 -5.59 25.81 -16.48
CA PRO A 115 -6.04 26.72 -17.52
C PRO A 115 -6.05 26.01 -18.88
N GLU A 116 -7.02 26.37 -19.72
CA GLU A 116 -7.27 25.83 -21.08
C GLU A 116 -6.03 25.66 -21.96
#